data_AF-A0A2C5YM20-F1
#
_entry.id   AF-A0A2C5YM20-F1
#
_cell.length_a   1.000
_cell.length_b   1.000
_cell.length_c   1.000
_cell.angle_alpha   90.00
_cell.angle_beta   90.00
_cell.angle_gamma   90.00
#
_symmetry.space_group_name_H-M   'P 1'
#
loop_
_entity.id
_entity.type
_entity.pdbx_description
1 polymer ?
#
loop_
_entity_poly.entity_id
_entity_poly.type
_entity_poly.pdbx_seq_one_letter_code
_entity_poly.pdbx_strand_id
1 'polypeptide(L)'
;MSKAEMEISDLPALLQDSRWTLYLDDIPEKDTRGHHCTDKWLGSLEPGEVAVVTVRPDGYVGCVGRWDSSVDESGIEAARWLDNYFGGFMQLPPSPKA
;
A
#
# COMPACT_ATOMS: atom_id res chain seq x y z
N MET A 1 10.62 -12.07 0.75
CA MET A 1 11.66 -11.30 0.02
C MET A 1 12.72 -10.93 1.03
N SER A 2 13.97 -11.28 0.79
CA SER A 2 15.07 -10.87 1.65
C SER A 2 15.50 -9.44 1.33
N LYS A 3 16.09 -8.74 2.31
CA LYS A 3 16.63 -7.39 2.10
C LYS A 3 17.62 -7.29 0.93
N ALA A 4 18.34 -8.38 0.61
CA ALA A 4 19.32 -8.40 -0.46
C ALA A 4 18.70 -8.47 -1.87
N GLU A 5 17.40 -8.78 -1.98
CA GLU A 5 16.68 -8.95 -3.25
C GLU A 5 15.87 -7.70 -3.64
N MET A 6 15.90 -6.64 -2.83
CA MET A 6 15.13 -5.41 -3.05
C MET A 6 16.03 -4.20 -3.02
N GLU A 7 16.07 -3.46 -4.13
CA GLU A 7 16.80 -2.20 -4.24
C GLU A 7 15.85 -1.04 -4.52
N ILE A 8 16.09 0.09 -3.86
CA ILE A 8 15.27 1.30 -4.03
C ILE A 8 15.31 1.79 -5.49
N SER A 9 16.45 1.61 -6.17
CA SER A 9 16.63 2.01 -7.57
C SER A 9 15.71 1.29 -8.55
N ASP A 10 15.13 0.15 -8.15
CA ASP A 10 14.26 -0.66 -9.00
C ASP A 10 12.80 -0.16 -8.95
N LEU A 11 12.49 0.79 -8.05
CA LEU A 11 11.15 1.34 -7.89
C LEU A 11 10.91 2.54 -8.81
N PRO A 12 9.64 2.90 -9.09
CA PRO A 12 9.31 4.16 -9.76
C PRO A 12 9.90 5.38 -9.05
N ALA A 13 10.30 6.41 -9.82
CA ALA A 13 11.00 7.61 -9.31
C ALA A 13 10.35 8.23 -8.07
N LEU A 14 9.01 8.29 -8.03
CA LEU A 14 8.26 8.81 -6.89
C LEU A 14 8.59 8.10 -5.56
N LEU A 15 8.75 6.78 -5.59
CA LEU A 15 9.11 5.97 -4.42
C LEU A 15 10.60 6.06 -4.10
N GLN A 16 11.46 6.29 -5.11
CA GLN A 16 12.89 6.52 -4.90
C GLN A 16 13.17 7.84 -4.16
N ASP A 17 12.38 8.87 -4.41
CA ASP A 17 12.47 10.15 -3.71
C ASP A 17 11.91 10.05 -2.27
N SER A 18 10.97 9.13 -2.05
CA SER A 18 10.26 8.91 -0.79
C SER A 18 10.80 7.71 0.00
N ARG A 19 12.12 7.55 0.09
CA ARG A 19 12.76 6.33 0.65
C ARG A 19 12.30 5.97 2.07
N TRP A 20 11.83 6.95 2.84
CA TRP A 20 11.38 6.77 4.22
C TRP A 20 9.93 6.27 4.34
N THR A 21 9.24 6.10 3.21
CA THR A 21 7.88 5.52 3.16
C THR A 21 7.89 4.06 2.71
N LEU A 22 9.06 3.50 2.43
CA LEU A 22 9.24 2.10 2.04
C LEU A 22 9.74 1.28 3.22
N TYR A 23 9.07 0.15 3.49
CA TYR A 23 9.41 -0.76 4.56
C TYR A 23 9.41 -2.19 4.02
N LEU A 24 10.31 -3.01 4.53
CA LEU A 24 10.34 -4.44 4.27
C LEU A 24 9.87 -5.19 5.52
N ASP A 25 9.03 -6.20 5.31
CA ASP A 25 8.51 -7.03 6.38
C ASP A 25 9.40 -8.27 6.57
N ASP A 26 10.66 -8.06 6.98
CA ASP A 26 11.70 -9.09 7.03
C ASP A 26 12.33 -9.33 8.41
N ILE A 27 11.75 -8.74 9.47
CA ILE A 27 12.27 -8.84 10.85
C ILE A 27 11.26 -9.41 11.86
N PRO A 28 10.66 -10.59 11.59
CA PRO A 28 9.65 -11.19 12.47
C PRO A 28 10.19 -11.50 13.88
N GLU A 29 11.50 -11.70 14.04
CA GLU A 29 12.15 -11.95 15.34
C GLU A 29 12.07 -10.76 16.32
N LYS A 30 11.64 -9.58 15.84
CA LYS A 30 11.37 -8.41 16.69
C LYS A 30 9.94 -8.39 17.23
N ASP A 31 9.02 -9.20 16.70
CA ASP A 31 7.69 -9.37 17.25
C ASP A 31 7.70 -10.39 18.40
N THR A 32 6.87 -10.17 19.43
CA THR A 32 6.83 -11.04 20.62
C THR A 32 6.30 -12.45 20.34
N ARG A 33 5.61 -12.63 19.22
CA ARG A 33 5.06 -13.91 18.75
C ARG A 33 5.74 -14.39 17.47
N GLY A 34 6.78 -13.69 16.99
CA GLY A 34 7.48 -14.05 15.77
C GLY A 34 6.67 -13.84 14.49
N HIS A 35 5.66 -12.97 14.51
CA HIS A 35 4.83 -12.71 13.33
C HIS A 35 5.38 -11.55 12.47
N HIS A 36 5.25 -11.72 11.16
CA HIS A 36 5.38 -10.62 10.20
C HIS A 36 4.27 -9.58 10.41
N CYS A 37 4.57 -8.32 10.07
CA CYS A 37 3.61 -7.23 10.19
C CYS A 37 2.38 -7.46 9.30
N THR A 38 2.58 -7.99 8.10
CA THR A 38 1.55 -8.30 7.11
C THR A 38 0.58 -9.34 7.69
N ASP A 39 1.08 -10.47 8.15
CA ASP A 39 0.27 -11.53 8.78
C ASP A 39 -0.51 -11.02 10.00
N LYS A 40 0.13 -10.18 10.82
CA LYS A 40 -0.48 -9.65 12.04
C LYS A 40 -1.68 -8.75 11.77
N TRP A 41 -1.60 -7.90 10.75
CA TRP A 41 -2.59 -6.83 10.51
C TRP A 41 -3.57 -7.13 9.38
N LEU A 42 -3.12 -7.87 8.36
CA LEU A 42 -3.92 -8.25 7.21
C LEU A 42 -4.27 -9.74 7.24
N GLY A 43 -3.68 -10.55 8.11
CA GLY A 43 -3.68 -12.00 7.90
C GLY A 43 -2.76 -12.35 6.73
N SER A 44 -2.84 -13.59 6.28
CA SER A 44 -2.02 -14.04 5.16
C SER A 44 -2.47 -13.37 3.86
N LEU A 45 -1.48 -12.93 3.08
CA LEU A 45 -1.62 -12.59 1.66
C LEU A 45 -0.98 -13.71 0.86
N GLU A 46 -1.71 -14.25 -0.11
CA GLU A 46 -1.18 -15.29 -1.00
C GLU A 46 -0.05 -14.72 -1.88
N PRO A 47 0.86 -15.56 -2.41
CA PRO A 47 1.87 -15.10 -3.36
C PRO A 47 1.23 -14.38 -4.54
N GLY A 48 1.64 -13.13 -4.78
CA GLY A 48 1.06 -12.27 -5.82
C GLY A 48 -0.16 -11.47 -5.37
N GLU A 49 -0.71 -11.70 -4.18
CA GLU A 49 -1.76 -10.87 -3.61
C GLU A 49 -1.16 -9.60 -2.98
N VAL A 50 -1.81 -8.47 -3.26
CA VAL A 50 -1.46 -7.17 -2.70
C VAL A 50 -2.68 -6.55 -2.04
N ALA A 51 -2.47 -5.79 -0.97
CA ALA A 51 -3.53 -5.09 -0.27
C ALA A 51 -3.27 -3.58 -0.23
N VAL A 52 -4.35 -2.80 -0.32
CA VAL A 52 -4.33 -1.35 -0.09
C VAL A 52 -5.21 -1.05 1.11
N VAL A 53 -4.63 -0.35 2.08
CA VAL A 53 -5.31 0.07 3.31
C VAL A 53 -5.30 1.58 3.38
N THR A 54 -6.49 2.18 3.42
CA THR A 54 -6.63 3.62 3.69
C THR A 54 -6.84 3.82 5.18
N VAL A 55 -5.99 4.64 5.79
CA VAL A 55 -6.11 5.03 7.20
C VAL A 55 -6.47 6.52 7.27
N ARG A 56 -7.50 6.84 8.05
CA ARG A 56 -7.98 8.21 8.27
C ARG A 56 -7.02 8.98 9.19
N PRO A 57 -7.08 10.33 9.19
CA PRO A 57 -6.24 11.15 10.07
C PRO A 57 -6.41 10.88 11.58
N ASP A 58 -7.53 10.30 12.00
CA ASP A 58 -7.79 9.88 13.38
C ASP A 58 -7.24 8.48 13.72
N GLY A 59 -6.54 7.84 12.78
CA GLY A 59 -5.93 6.52 12.96
C GLY A 59 -6.87 5.34 12.70
N TYR A 60 -8.13 5.58 12.31
CA TYR A 60 -9.06 4.50 11.99
C TYR A 60 -8.93 4.04 10.54
N VAL A 61 -9.12 2.74 10.32
CA VAL A 61 -9.21 2.17 8.98
C VAL A 61 -10.44 2.72 8.26
N GLY A 62 -10.23 3.34 7.12
CA GLY A 62 -11.28 3.87 6.25
C GLY A 62 -11.80 2.80 5.28
N CYS A 63 -10.91 2.13 4.57
CA CYS A 63 -11.23 1.03 3.68
C CYS A 63 -10.02 0.09 3.48
N VAL A 64 -10.30 -1.16 3.11
CA VAL A 64 -9.31 -2.19 2.79
C VAL A 64 -9.75 -2.89 1.51
N GLY A 65 -8.83 -3.05 0.57
CA GLY A 65 -9.04 -3.85 -0.64
C GLY A 65 -7.85 -4.77 -0.88
N ARG A 66 -8.09 -5.85 -1.62
CA ARG A 66 -7.06 -6.82 -2.03
C ARG A 66 -7.21 -7.14 -3.51
N TRP A 67 -6.08 -7.38 -4.17
CA TRP A 67 -6.01 -7.67 -5.59
C TRP A 67 -4.93 -8.72 -5.85
N ASP A 68 -5.12 -9.48 -6.92
CA ASP A 68 -4.08 -10.33 -7.48
C ASP A 68 -3.25 -9.50 -8.46
N SER A 69 -1.98 -9.26 -8.12
CA SER A 69 -1.05 -8.48 -8.95
C SER A 69 -0.65 -9.18 -10.25
N SER A 70 -0.93 -10.47 -10.40
CA SER A 70 -0.71 -11.21 -11.64
C SER A 70 -1.83 -11.02 -12.67
N VAL A 71 -2.99 -10.51 -12.24
CA VAL A 71 -4.13 -10.22 -13.13
C VAL A 71 -3.91 -8.87 -13.81
N ASP A 72 -4.03 -8.86 -15.13
CA ASP A 72 -3.99 -7.64 -15.93
C ASP A 72 -5.07 -6.65 -15.44
N GLU A 73 -4.78 -5.34 -15.52
CA GLU A 73 -5.67 -4.26 -15.07
C GLU A 73 -5.92 -4.15 -13.56
N SER A 74 -5.45 -5.08 -12.71
CA SER A 74 -5.64 -5.01 -11.24
C SER A 74 -5.23 -3.67 -10.63
N GLY A 75 -4.15 -3.06 -11.13
CA GLY A 75 -3.73 -1.72 -10.70
C GLY A 75 -4.72 -0.61 -11.07
N ILE A 76 -5.36 -0.70 -12.25
CA ILE A 76 -6.38 0.25 -12.71
C ILE A 76 -7.66 0.08 -11.90
N GLU A 77 -8.04 -1.16 -11.58
CA GLU A 77 -9.19 -1.43 -10.71
C GLU A 77 -8.96 -0.92 -9.29
N ALA A 78 -7.76 -1.12 -8.74
CA ALA A 78 -7.39 -0.56 -7.43
C ALA A 78 -7.47 0.97 -7.43
N ALA A 79 -6.97 1.63 -8.48
CA ALA A 79 -7.07 3.09 -8.63
C ALA A 79 -8.53 3.55 -8.71
N ARG A 80 -9.37 2.92 -9.54
CA ARG A 80 -10.81 3.23 -9.63
C ARG A 80 -11.54 3.03 -8.30
N TRP A 81 -11.16 2.00 -7.54
CA TRP A 81 -11.72 1.75 -6.21
C TRP A 81 -11.38 2.88 -5.23
N LEU A 82 -10.14 3.37 -5.23
CA LEU A 82 -9.73 4.53 -4.45
C LEU A 82 -10.44 5.81 -4.90
N ASP A 83 -10.54 6.04 -6.21
CA ASP A 83 -11.26 7.21 -6.77
C ASP A 83 -12.72 7.23 -6.33
N ASN A 84 -13.40 6.07 -6.35
CA ASN A 84 -14.77 5.97 -5.87
C ASN A 84 -14.88 6.25 -4.37
N TYR A 85 -13.92 5.76 -3.56
CA TYR A 85 -13.90 6.00 -2.12
C TYR A 85 -13.74 7.49 -1.82
N PHE A 86 -12.67 8.13 -2.32
CA PHE A 86 -12.38 9.53 -2.05
C PHE A 86 -13.34 10.48 -2.76
N GLY A 87 -13.85 10.13 -3.94
CA GLY A 87 -14.86 10.90 -4.67
C GLY A 87 -16.19 11.06 -3.94
N GLY A 88 -16.47 10.21 -2.94
CA GLY A 88 -17.64 10.34 -2.08
C GLY A 88 -17.58 11.54 -1.12
N PHE A 89 -16.40 12.12 -0.86
CA PHE A 89 -16.26 13.16 0.17
C PHE A 89 -15.16 14.20 -0.06
N MET A 90 -14.17 13.97 -0.93
CA MET A 90 -13.12 14.95 -1.24
C MET A 90 -13.55 15.94 -2.31
N GLN A 91 -12.98 17.14 -2.25
CA GLN A 91 -13.17 18.20 -3.25
C GLN A 91 -11.84 18.51 -3.93
N LEU A 92 -11.88 18.77 -5.25
CA LEU A 92 -10.71 19.20 -5.97
C LEU A 92 -10.30 20.62 -5.53
N PRO A 93 -9.00 20.91 -5.40
CA PRO A 93 -8.54 22.26 -5.13
C PRO A 93 -8.98 23.19 -6.28
N PRO A 94 -9.28 24.47 -6.00
CA PRO A 94 -9.61 25.41 -7.06
C PRO A 94 -8.44 25.53 -8.03
N SER A 95 -8.74 25.64 -9.32
CA SER A 95 -7.71 25.84 -10.34
C SER A 95 -6.87 27.09 -10.01
N PRO A 96 -5.54 27.05 -10.22
CA PRO A 96 -4.70 28.23 -10.07
C PRO A 96 -5.26 29.36 -10.93
N LYS A 97 -5.37 30.57 -10.38
CA LYS A 97 -5.66 31.75 -11.21
C LYS A 97 -4.50 31.92 -12.18
N ALA A 98 -4.82 31.94 -13.48
CA ALA A 98 -3.87 32.19 -14.56
C ALA A 98 -3.17 33.55 -14.41
#